data_AF-X6EDF6-F1
#
_entry.id   AF-X6EDF6-F1
#
_cell.length_a   1.000
_cell.length_b   1.000
_cell.length_c   1.000
_cell.angle_alpha   90.00
_cell.angle_beta   90.00
_cell.angle_gamma   90.00
#
_symmetry.space_group_name_H-M   'P 1'
#
loop_
_entity.id
_entity.type
_entity.pdbx_description
1 polymer ?
#
loop_
_entity_poly.entity_id
_entity_poly.type
_entity_poly.pdbx_seq_one_letter_code
_entity_poly.pdbx_strand_id
1 'polypeptide(L)' 'MDQDRRFVVSGRLKADFDNGRHYYDLHGTTLQSPTLASALPSSSSLEWHRNNKFLS' A
#
# COMPACT_ATOMS: atom_id res chain seq x y z
N MET A 1 -0.33 -2.14 -0.19
CA MET A 1 -1.07 -2.83 0.89
C MET A 1 -0.49 -4.21 1.09
N ASP A 2 -0.58 -4.76 2.30
CA ASP A 2 -0.15 -6.12 2.60
C ASP A 2 -1.24 -7.15 2.25
N GLN A 3 -0.98 -8.40 2.63
CA GLN A 3 -1.88 -9.53 2.41
C GLN A 3 -3.16 -9.42 3.25
N ASP A 4 -3.09 -8.67 4.35
CA ASP A 4 -4.19 -8.40 5.29
C ASP A 4 -4.97 -7.13 4.93
N ARG A 5 -4.74 -6.56 3.74
CA ARG A 5 -5.35 -5.31 3.26
C ARG A 5 -5.05 -4.09 4.13
N ARG A 6 -3.91 -4.06 4.80
CA ARG A 6 -3.44 -2.87 5.52
C ARG A 6 -2.64 -1.97 4.59
N PHE A 7 -2.76 -0.66 4.81
CA PHE A 7 -1.92 0.32 4.16
C PHE A 7 -0.47 0.16 4.64
N VAL A 8 0.48 0.09 3.71
CA VAL A 8 1.90 -0.08 4.04
C VAL A 8 2.69 1.02 3.36
N VAL A 9 3.41 1.78 4.18
CA VAL A 9 4.33 2.82 3.75
C VAL A 9 5.74 2.28 3.74
N SER A 10 6.45 2.48 2.63
CA SER A 10 7.85 2.12 2.52
C SER A 10 8.72 3.04 3.39
N GLY A 11 9.76 2.49 4.01
CA GLY A 11 10.76 3.28 4.73
C GLY A 11 11.49 4.31 3.87
N ARG A 12 11.48 4.14 2.53
CA ARG A 12 12.07 5.07 1.56
C ARG A 12 11.28 6.37 1.39
N LEU A 13 9.97 6.35 1.67
CA LEU A 13 9.11 7.53 1.50
C LEU A 13 9.60 8.72 2.35
N LYS A 14 10.15 8.47 3.54
CA LYS A 14 10.75 9.50 4.40
C LYS A 14 12.04 10.09 3.85
N ALA A 15 12.82 9.31 3.09
CA ALA A 15 14.09 9.76 2.53
C ALA A 15 13.86 10.69 1.32
N ASP A 16 12.81 10.43 0.55
CA ASP A 16 12.57 11.12 -0.72
C ASP A 16 11.53 12.25 -0.63
N PHE A 17 10.69 12.28 0.42
CA PHE A 17 9.58 13.25 0.53
C PHE A 17 9.37 13.79 1.95
N ASP A 18 9.43 15.12 2.08
CA ASP A 18 9.31 15.85 3.35
C ASP A 18 7.90 15.75 3.99
N ASN A 19 6.89 15.40 3.19
CA ASN A 19 5.52 15.11 3.61
C ASN A 19 5.28 13.65 4.03
N GLY A 20 6.33 12.82 4.05
CA GLY A 20 6.22 11.39 4.38
C GLY A 20 5.62 11.13 5.77
N ARG A 21 5.74 12.08 6.70
CA ARG A 21 5.28 11.96 8.10
C ARG A 21 3.78 11.60 8.21
N HIS A 22 2.93 12.26 7.44
CA HIS A 22 1.47 12.01 7.47
C HIS A 22 1.08 10.61 6.99
N TYR A 23 1.88 10.02 6.11
CA TYR A 23 1.60 8.67 5.61
C TYR A 23 1.97 7.60 6.64
N TYR A 24 3.00 7.82 7.47
CA TYR A 24 3.34 6.89 8.55
C TYR A 24 2.22 6.76 9.58
N ASP A 25 1.48 7.83 9.84
CA ASP A 25 0.31 7.79 10.74
C ASP A 25 -0.80 6.85 10.22
N LEU A 26 -0.84 6.63 8.90
CA LEU A 26 -1.77 5.71 8.25
C LEU A 26 -1.21 4.30 8.10
N HIS A 27 0.06 4.06 8.42
CA HIS A 27 0.68 2.75 8.27
C HIS A 27 -0.03 1.72 9.17
N GLY A 28 -0.37 0.56 8.60
CA GLY A 28 -1.09 -0.51 9.31
C GLY A 28 -2.60 -0.30 9.41
N THR A 29 -3.15 0.84 8.94
CA THR A 29 -4.60 1.04 8.90
C THR A 29 -5.25 0.13 7.86
N THR A 30 -6.42 -0.42 8.17
CA THR A 30 -7.17 -1.27 7.25
C THR A 30 -7.76 -0.45 6.12
N LEU A 31 -7.48 -0.84 4.87
CA LEU A 31 -8.10 -0.25 3.71
C LEU A 31 -9.52 -0.77 3.54
N GLN A 32 -10.46 0.16 3.32
CA GLN A 32 -11.81 -0.20 2.95
C GLN A 32 -11.81 -0.90 1.60
N SER A 33 -12.51 -2.02 1.53
CA SER A 33 -12.63 -2.77 0.29
C SER A 33 -13.71 -2.14 -0.58
N PRO A 34 -13.50 -2.02 -1.90
CA PRO A 34 -14.56 -1.67 -2.83
C PRO A 34 -15.78 -2.58 -2.62
N THR A 35 -16.97 -1.99 -2.60
CA THR A 35 -18.23 -2.72 -2.45
C THR A 35 -18.62 -3.47 -3.73
N LEU A 36 -18.12 -3.02 -4.88
CA LEU A 36 -18.33 -3.64 -6.18
C LEU A 36 -17.18 -4.61 -6.50
N ALA A 37 -17.53 -5.86 -6.81
CA ALA A 37 -16.55 -6.91 -7.11
C ALA A 37 -15.64 -6.57 -8.31
N SER A 38 -16.15 -5.91 -9.34
CA SER A 38 -15.35 -5.51 -10.52
C SER A 38 -14.35 -4.38 -10.24
N ALA A 39 -14.49 -3.68 -9.11
CA ALA A 39 -13.55 -2.67 -8.68
C ALA A 39 -12.46 -3.24 -7.76
N LEU A 40 -12.53 -4.53 -7.42
CA LEU A 40 -11.49 -5.16 -6.63
C LEU A 40 -10.18 -5.25 -7.43
N PRO A 41 -9.05 -4.88 -6.81
CA PRO A 41 -7.76 -5.08 -7.44
C PRO A 41 -7.50 -6.57 -7.64
N SER A 42 -6.88 -6.91 -8.78
CA SER A 42 -6.40 -8.26 -9.04
C SER A 42 -5.33 -8.67 -8.02
N SER A 43 -5.44 -9.89 -7.49
CA SER A 43 -4.47 -10.46 -6.55
C SER A 43 -3.06 -10.53 -7.15
N SER A 44 -2.94 -10.93 -8.42
CA SER A 44 -1.65 -11.03 -9.12
C SER A 44 -1.01 -9.66 -9.34
N SER A 45 -1.80 -8.63 -9.64
CA SER A 45 -1.30 -7.26 -9.78
C SER A 45 -0.74 -6.72 -8.46
N LEU A 46 -1.42 -7.02 -7.35
CA LEU A 46 -0.97 -6.63 -6.01
C LEU A 46 0.32 -7.34 -5.59
N GLU A 47 0.46 -8.61 -5.93
CA GLU A 47 1.69 -9.38 -5.70
C GLU A 47 2.86 -8.84 -6.51
N TRP A 48 2.66 -8.62 -7.82
CA TRP A 48 3.69 -8.04 -8.66
C TRP A 48 4.16 -6.69 -8.13
N HIS A 49 3.23 -5.80 -7.74
CA HIS A 49 3.59 -4.50 -7.18
C HIS A 49 4.46 -4.63 -5.92
N ARG A 50 4.09 -5.53 -4.99
CA ARG A 50 4.86 -5.78 -3.76
C ARG A 50 6.29 -6.21 -4.05
N ASN A 51 6.49 -7.06 -5.05
CA ASN A 51 7.79 -7.64 -5.35
C ASN A 51 8.67 -6.75 -6.25
N ASN A 52 8.08 -5.85 -7.05
CA ASN A 52 8.80 -5.14 -8.10
C ASN A 52 8.86 -3.61 -7.92
N LYS A 53 7.87 -3.02 -7.24
CA LYS A 53 7.74 -1.54 -7.11
C LYS A 53 7.78 -1.06 -5.68
N PHE A 54 7.34 -1.89 -4.73
CA PHE A 54 7.35 -1.50 -3.32
C PHE A 54 8.75 -1.57 -2.68
N LEU A 55 9.61 -2.48 -3.17
CA LEU A 55 10.98 -2.67 -2.67
C LEU A 55 12.04 -1.88 -3.45
N SER A 56 11.65 -1.28 -4.58
CA SER A 56 12.55 -0.61 -5.53
C SER A 56 12.93 0.80 -5.12
#